data_AF-A0A067JVI8-F1
#
_entry.id   AF-A0A067JVI8-F1
#
_cell.length_a   1.000
_cell.length_b   1.000
_cell.length_c   1.000
_cell.angle_alpha   90.00
_cell.angle_beta   90.00
_cell.angle_gamma   90.00
#
_symmetry.space_group_name_H-M   'P 1'
#
loop_
_entity.id
_entity.type
_entity.pdbx_description
1 polymer ?
#
loop_
_entity_poly.entity_id
_entity_poly.type
_entity_poly.pdbx_seq_one_letter_code
_entity_poly.pdbx_strand_id
1 'polypeptide(L)'
;MEHYGCLVDLLGRAGLLHDAFRVVETMPVVADGTIWRALLGSCKLHGNVKLGEQVGRILIKMEPLNHVNYVLLSNINAMVNRWEIVRELREDMKMKGLTKMPGCSSIELHGVVHEFAARDISHPRSRDIYELLDIMANHVAQDVHGLS
;
A
#
# COMPACT_ATOMS: atom_id res chain seq x y z
N MET A 1 -2.78 16.44 -15.46
CA MET A 1 -2.78 15.09 -14.86
C MET A 1 -3.62 15.04 -13.58
N GLU A 2 -3.52 16.03 -12.70
CA GLU A 2 -4.19 16.02 -11.38
C GLU A 2 -5.71 15.75 -11.43
N HIS A 3 -6.45 16.36 -12.37
CA HIS A 3 -7.90 16.14 -12.49
C HIS A 3 -8.29 14.70 -12.86
N TYR A 4 -7.49 14.00 -13.66
CA TYR A 4 -7.74 12.60 -14.00
C TYR A 4 -7.45 11.67 -12.82
N GLY A 5 -6.41 11.96 -12.03
CA GLY A 5 -6.15 11.24 -10.79
C GLY A 5 -7.33 11.33 -9.83
N CYS A 6 -7.89 12.52 -9.62
CA CYS A 6 -9.10 12.71 -8.81
C CYS A 6 -10.32 11.99 -9.37
N LEU A 7 -10.54 12.04 -10.69
CA LEU A 7 -11.68 11.36 -11.33
C LEU A 7 -11.59 9.84 -11.17
N VAL A 8 -10.39 9.27 -11.39
CA VAL A 8 -10.14 7.83 -11.25
C VAL A 8 -10.28 7.39 -9.80
N ASP A 9 -9.75 8.15 -8.84
CA ASP A 9 -9.93 7.87 -7.40
C ASP A 9 -11.42 7.93 -7.01
N LEU A 10 -12.16 8.95 -7.48
CA LEU A 10 -13.60 9.10 -7.21
C LEU A 10 -14.41 7.90 -7.74
N LEU A 11 -14.26 7.57 -9.02
CA LEU A 11 -14.93 6.44 -9.65
C LEU A 11 -14.54 5.12 -8.97
N GLY A 12 -13.25 4.96 -8.68
CA GLY A 12 -12.72 3.77 -8.03
C GLY A 12 -13.29 3.58 -6.62
N ARG A 13 -13.35 4.63 -5.80
CA ARG A 13 -13.97 4.59 -4.47
C ARG A 13 -15.46 4.30 -4.54
N ALA A 14 -16.16 4.81 -5.55
CA ALA A 14 -17.57 4.50 -5.80
C ALA A 14 -17.84 3.06 -6.29
N GLY A 15 -16.79 2.25 -6.53
CA GLY A 15 -16.93 0.88 -7.04
C GLY A 15 -17.10 0.79 -8.56
N LEU A 16 -17.06 1.92 -9.26
CA LEU A 16 -17.16 2.02 -10.72
C LEU A 16 -15.81 1.71 -11.38
N LEU A 17 -15.25 0.54 -11.07
CA LEU A 17 -13.89 0.18 -11.44
C LEU A 17 -13.67 0.10 -12.96
N HIS A 18 -14.65 -0.39 -13.71
CA HIS A 18 -14.56 -0.44 -15.17
C HIS A 18 -14.64 0.94 -15.82
N ASP A 19 -15.39 1.86 -15.22
CA ASP A 19 -15.44 3.25 -15.69
C ASP A 19 -14.13 3.97 -15.36
N ALA A 20 -13.61 3.76 -14.15
CA ALA A 20 -12.30 4.26 -13.76
C ALA A 20 -11.21 3.75 -14.71
N PHE A 21 -11.17 2.44 -15.00
CA PHE A 21 -10.24 1.86 -15.97
C PHE A 21 -10.40 2.46 -17.37
N ARG A 22 -11.63 2.61 -17.85
CA ARG A 22 -11.89 3.23 -19.16
C ARG A 22 -11.37 4.67 -19.22
N VAL A 23 -11.55 5.46 -18.16
CA VAL A 23 -10.98 6.83 -18.08
C VAL A 23 -9.46 6.80 -18.22
N VAL A 24 -8.78 5.85 -17.56
CA VAL A 24 -7.33 5.69 -17.65
C VAL A 24 -6.89 5.30 -19.07
N GLU A 25 -7.67 4.49 -19.78
CA GLU A 25 -7.35 4.08 -21.17
C GLU A 25 -7.66 5.16 -22.22
N THR A 26 -8.68 6.00 -21.99
CA THR A 26 -9.17 6.97 -22.99
C THR A 26 -8.69 8.40 -22.73
N MET A 27 -8.01 8.66 -21.61
CA MET A 27 -7.48 9.99 -21.34
C MET A 27 -6.49 10.42 -22.45
N PRO A 28 -6.47 11.73 -22.81
CA PRO A 28 -5.69 12.24 -23.94
C PRO A 28 -4.17 12.26 -23.67
N VAL A 29 -3.75 11.87 -22.47
CA VAL A 29 -2.36 11.80 -22.05
C VAL A 29 -2.10 10.43 -21.43
N VAL A 30 -0.86 9.94 -21.48
CA VAL A 30 -0.51 8.65 -20.88
C VAL A 30 -0.63 8.75 -19.36
N ALA A 31 -1.32 7.78 -18.75
CA ALA A 31 -1.47 7.71 -17.31
C ALA A 31 -0.15 7.35 -16.61
N ASP A 32 0.18 8.09 -15.57
CA ASP A 32 1.35 7.82 -14.73
C ASP A 32 1.08 6.72 -13.69
N GLY A 33 2.13 6.32 -12.96
CA GLY A 33 2.02 5.31 -11.90
C GLY A 33 1.08 5.71 -10.77
N THR A 34 0.86 6.99 -10.53
CA THR A 34 -0.04 7.46 -9.47
C THR A 34 -1.49 7.16 -9.81
N ILE A 35 -1.91 7.45 -11.04
CA ILE A 35 -3.26 7.15 -11.53
C ILE A 35 -3.51 5.63 -11.53
N TRP A 36 -2.57 4.84 -12.03
CA TRP A 36 -2.69 3.39 -12.02
C TRP A 36 -2.71 2.80 -10.60
N ARG A 37 -1.92 3.33 -9.67
CA ARG A 37 -1.92 2.91 -8.25
C ARG A 37 -3.23 3.27 -7.55
N ALA A 38 -3.83 4.42 -7.86
CA ALA A 38 -5.16 4.78 -7.34
C ALA A 38 -6.21 3.74 -7.75
N LEU A 39 -6.25 3.38 -9.03
CA LEU A 39 -7.15 2.33 -9.53
C LEU A 39 -6.88 0.96 -8.90
N LEU A 40 -5.61 0.58 -8.74
CA LEU A 40 -5.23 -0.68 -8.09
C LEU A 40 -5.72 -0.73 -6.64
N GLY A 41 -5.57 0.37 -5.91
CA GLY A 41 -6.09 0.53 -4.55
C GLY A 41 -7.60 0.35 -4.49
N SER A 42 -8.34 0.91 -5.44
CA SER A 42 -9.79 0.70 -5.55
C SER A 42 -10.15 -0.74 -5.91
N CYS A 43 -9.39 -1.41 -6.77
CA CYS A 43 -9.59 -2.84 -7.07
C CYS A 43 -9.45 -3.70 -5.81
N LYS A 44 -8.43 -3.40 -4.98
CA LYS A 44 -8.25 -4.04 -3.68
C LYS A 44 -9.44 -3.77 -2.75
N LEU A 45 -9.86 -2.51 -2.63
CA LEU A 45 -10.95 -2.09 -1.76
C LEU A 45 -12.25 -2.84 -2.06
N HIS A 46 -12.58 -3.00 -3.34
CA HIS A 46 -13.81 -3.66 -3.80
C HIS A 46 -13.64 -5.16 -4.11
N GLY A 47 -12.48 -5.75 -3.79
CA GLY A 47 -12.21 -7.18 -4.00
C GLY A 47 -12.17 -7.63 -5.47
N ASN A 48 -12.02 -6.71 -6.43
CA ASN A 48 -11.92 -7.06 -7.85
C ASN A 48 -10.50 -7.52 -8.21
N VAL A 49 -10.21 -8.78 -7.89
CA VAL A 49 -8.89 -9.39 -8.10
C VAL A 49 -8.49 -9.43 -9.57
N LYS A 50 -9.42 -9.72 -10.47
CA LYS A 50 -9.12 -9.85 -11.91
C LYS A 50 -8.60 -8.54 -12.51
N LEU A 51 -9.31 -7.44 -12.25
CA LEU A 51 -8.85 -6.13 -12.71
C LEU A 51 -7.60 -5.67 -11.96
N GLY A 52 -7.53 -5.95 -10.66
CA GLY A 52 -6.36 -5.66 -9.84
C GLY A 52 -5.08 -6.34 -10.35
N GLU A 53 -5.17 -7.59 -10.80
CA GLU A 53 -4.04 -8.30 -11.42
C GLU A 53 -3.58 -7.63 -12.71
N GLN A 54 -4.52 -7.27 -13.59
CA GLN A 54 -4.22 -6.58 -14.83
C GLN A 54 -3.51 -5.26 -14.58
N VAL A 55 -4.08 -4.41 -13.71
CA VAL A 55 -3.51 -3.11 -13.35
C VAL A 55 -2.16 -3.25 -12.66
N GLY A 56 -2.01 -4.20 -11.73
CA GLY A 56 -0.75 -4.44 -11.04
C GLY A 56 0.37 -4.88 -11.98
N ARG A 57 0.07 -5.70 -12.99
CA ARG A 57 1.06 -6.10 -14.02
C ARG A 57 1.47 -4.92 -14.90
N ILE A 58 0.54 -4.02 -15.25
CA ILE A 58 0.86 -2.77 -15.96
C ILE A 58 1.84 -1.93 -15.14
N LEU A 59 1.58 -1.75 -13.84
CA LEU A 59 2.44 -1.00 -12.93
C LEU A 59 3.85 -1.61 -12.79
N ILE A 60 3.96 -2.93 -12.66
CA ILE A 60 5.27 -3.61 -12.60
C ILE A 60 6.02 -3.45 -13.92
N LYS A 61 5.34 -3.51 -15.06
CA LYS A 61 5.97 -3.30 -16.37
C LYS A 61 6.47 -1.86 -16.53
N MET A 62 5.70 -0.88 -16.03
CA MET A 62 6.01 0.54 -16.15
C MET A 62 7.10 1.00 -15.16
N GLU A 63 7.05 0.51 -13.92
CA GLU A 63 7.97 0.88 -12.85
C GLU A 63 8.56 -0.39 -12.21
N PRO A 64 9.42 -1.15 -12.94
CA PRO A 64 9.88 -2.47 -12.51
C PRO A 64 10.75 -2.46 -11.24
N LEU A 65 11.25 -1.30 -10.84
CA LEU A 65 12.05 -1.10 -9.63
C LEU A 65 11.25 -0.48 -8.48
N ASN A 66 9.94 -0.28 -8.65
CA ASN A 66 9.09 0.27 -7.59
C ASN A 66 8.47 -0.86 -6.76
N HIS A 67 9.05 -1.13 -5.59
CA HIS A 67 8.60 -2.16 -4.66
C HIS A 67 7.12 -2.03 -4.24
N VAL A 68 6.56 -0.82 -4.26
CA VAL A 68 5.16 -0.58 -3.87
C VAL A 68 4.19 -1.34 -4.79
N ASN A 69 4.49 -1.40 -6.09
CA ASN A 69 3.64 -2.05 -7.09
C ASN A 69 3.56 -3.56 -6.86
N TYR A 70 4.69 -4.17 -6.51
CA TYR A 70 4.77 -5.58 -6.13
C TYR A 70 3.98 -5.89 -4.87
N VAL A 71 4.15 -5.06 -3.83
CA VAL A 71 3.45 -5.24 -2.57
C VAL A 71 1.94 -5.11 -2.75
N LEU A 72 1.47 -4.14 -3.52
CA LEU A 72 0.03 -3.96 -3.80
C LEU A 72 -0.55 -5.16 -4.57
N LEU A 73 0.11 -5.61 -5.63
CA LEU A 73 -0.35 -6.77 -6.41
C LEU A 73 -0.32 -8.07 -5.59
N SER A 74 0.73 -8.25 -4.78
CA SER A 74 0.85 -9.40 -3.86
C SER A 74 -0.29 -9.42 -2.85
N ASN A 75 -0.66 -8.27 -2.28
CA ASN A 75 -1.77 -8.18 -1.35
C ASN A 75 -3.12 -8.58 -1.98
N ILE A 76 -3.39 -8.16 -3.22
CA ILE A 76 -4.61 -8.54 -3.94
C ILE A 76 -4.69 -10.05 -4.14
N ASN A 77 -3.57 -10.68 -4.50
CA ASN A 77 -3.50 -12.13 -4.67
C ASN A 77 -3.64 -12.89 -3.34
N ALA A 78 -3.09 -12.35 -2.26
CA ALA A 78 -3.22 -12.92 -0.93
C ALA A 78 -4.69 -12.96 -0.45
N MET A 79 -5.52 -11.97 -0.82
CA MET A 79 -6.95 -11.93 -0.47
C MET A 79 -7.74 -13.15 -0.98
N VAL A 80 -7.26 -13.77 -2.06
CA VAL A 80 -7.88 -14.97 -2.66
C VAL A 80 -7.00 -16.21 -2.55
N ASN A 81 -6.08 -16.23 -1.57
CA ASN A 81 -5.19 -17.37 -1.29
C ASN A 81 -4.36 -17.85 -2.49
N ARG A 82 -4.04 -16.96 -3.45
CA ARG A 82 -3.15 -17.27 -4.58
C ARG A 82 -1.69 -17.15 -4.17
N TRP A 83 -1.28 -18.01 -3.24
CA TRP A 83 0.04 -17.97 -2.62
C TRP A 83 1.21 -18.15 -3.59
N GLU A 84 0.99 -18.84 -4.70
CA GLU A 84 2.06 -19.05 -5.69
C GLU A 84 2.39 -17.77 -6.44
N ILE A 85 1.39 -16.97 -6.82
CA ILE A 85 1.63 -15.63 -7.38
C ILE A 85 2.27 -14.72 -6.33
N VAL A 86 1.86 -14.82 -5.07
CA VAL A 86 2.50 -14.07 -3.97
C VAL A 86 3.97 -14.42 -3.83
N ARG A 87 4.33 -15.71 -3.95
CA ARG A 87 5.72 -16.18 -3.88
C ARG A 87 6.52 -15.68 -5.08
N GLU A 88 6.00 -15.84 -6.30
CA GLU A 88 6.63 -15.36 -7.54
C GLU A 88 6.95 -13.86 -7.46
N LEU A 89 6.00 -13.04 -6.99
CA LEU A 89 6.22 -11.59 -6.85
C LEU A 89 7.31 -11.26 -5.83
N ARG A 90 7.39 -12.00 -4.71
CA ARG A 90 8.44 -11.82 -3.70
C ARG A 90 9.81 -12.27 -4.22
N GLU A 91 9.85 -13.33 -5.00
CA GLU A 91 11.07 -13.81 -5.65
C GLU A 91 11.56 -12.80 -6.69
N ASP A 92 10.67 -12.24 -7.52
CA ASP A 92 11.02 -11.19 -8.48
C ASP A 92 11.55 -9.92 -7.78
N MET A 93 10.91 -9.50 -6.68
CA MET A 93 11.44 -8.42 -5.84
C MET A 93 12.85 -8.72 -5.35
N LYS A 94 13.08 -9.92 -4.81
CA LYS A 94 14.39 -10.33 -4.29
C LYS A 94 15.46 -10.35 -5.38
N MET A 95 15.14 -10.89 -6.56
CA MET A 95 16.07 -10.91 -7.71
C MET A 95 16.45 -9.50 -8.17
N LYS A 96 15.53 -8.54 -8.06
CA LYS A 96 15.75 -7.12 -8.39
C LYS A 96 16.36 -6.31 -7.25
N GLY A 97 16.68 -6.94 -6.11
CA GLY A 97 17.19 -6.23 -4.92
C GLY A 97 16.16 -5.31 -4.27
N LEU A 98 14.88 -5.48 -4.57
CA LEU A 98 13.79 -4.68 -4.02
C LEU A 98 13.40 -5.22 -2.66
N THR A 99 13.39 -4.34 -1.67
CA THR A 99 12.82 -4.61 -0.34
C THR A 99 11.59 -3.74 -0.15
N LYS A 100 10.59 -4.27 0.54
CA LYS A 100 9.48 -3.43 1.00
C LYS A 100 10.09 -2.41 1.96
N MET A 101 9.99 -1.12 1.66
CA MET A 101 10.38 -0.12 2.64
C MET A 101 9.45 -0.20 3.85
N PRO A 102 9.99 -0.29 5.08
CA PRO A 102 9.17 -0.20 6.27
C PRO A 102 8.44 1.16 6.27
N GLY A 103 7.24 1.19 6.83
CA GLY A 103 6.58 2.47 7.07
C GLY A 103 7.39 3.25 8.10
N CYS A 104 7.67 4.52 7.84
CA CYS A 104 8.35 5.40 8.77
C CYS A 104 7.43 6.52 9.22
N SER A 105 7.52 6.91 10.49
CA SER A 105 7.01 8.16 11.01
C SER A 105 8.15 8.94 11.64
N SER A 106 7.98 10.25 11.81
CA SER A 106 8.95 11.08 12.52
C SER A 106 8.25 12.14 13.36
N ILE A 107 8.93 12.56 14.43
CA ILE A 107 8.54 13.71 15.25
C ILE A 107 9.75 14.60 15.47
N GLU A 108 9.52 15.90 15.63
CA GLU A 108 10.56 16.85 16.01
C GLU A 108 10.37 17.27 17.47
N LEU A 109 11.41 17.09 18.27
CA LEU A 109 11.44 17.47 19.68
C LEU A 109 12.70 18.28 19.94
N HIS A 110 12.53 19.53 20.37
CA HIS A 110 13.65 20.43 20.70
C HIS A 110 14.69 20.56 19.57
N GLY A 111 14.24 20.59 18.31
CA GLY A 111 15.11 20.68 17.14
C GLY A 111 15.79 19.36 16.74
N VAL A 112 15.46 18.24 17.40
CA VAL A 112 15.94 16.90 17.06
C VAL A 112 14.81 16.12 16.40
N VAL A 113 15.08 15.58 15.21
CA VAL A 113 14.15 14.69 14.51
C VAL A 113 14.36 13.25 14.99
N HIS A 114 13.31 12.65 15.52
CA HIS A 114 13.26 11.24 15.89
C HIS A 114 12.47 10.48 14.82
N GLU A 115 13.13 9.57 14.12
CA GLU A 115 12.51 8.68 13.13
C GLU A 115 12.17 7.33 13.77
N PHE A 116 11.01 6.80 13.41
CA PHE A 116 10.51 5.50 13.84
C PHE A 116 10.11 4.70 12.61
N ALA A 117 10.88 3.67 12.28
CA ALA A 117 10.53 2.73 11.23
C ALA A 117 9.81 1.50 11.81
N ALA A 118 8.88 0.94 11.03
CA ALA A 118 8.13 -0.24 11.44
C ALA A 118 9.07 -1.41 11.75
N ARG A 119 9.01 -1.92 13.00
CA ARG A 119 9.87 -3.00 13.54
C ARG A 119 11.34 -2.60 13.73
N ASP A 120 11.65 -1.31 13.69
CA ASP A 120 12.99 -0.83 13.97
C ASP A 120 13.28 -0.79 15.47
N ILE A 121 14.47 -1.23 15.84
CA ILE A 121 14.99 -1.26 17.21
C ILE A 121 16.28 -0.45 17.35
N SER A 122 16.70 0.26 16.30
CA SER A 122 17.95 1.03 16.24
C SER A 122 17.98 2.21 17.22
N HIS A 123 16.82 2.76 17.59
CA HIS A 123 16.73 3.88 18.52
C HIS A 123 17.27 3.48 19.92
N PRO A 124 18.12 4.30 20.57
CA PRO A 124 18.71 3.97 21.88
C PRO A 124 17.68 3.68 22.99
N ARG A 125 16.47 4.23 22.84
CA ARG A 125 15.34 4.03 23.75
C ARG A 125 14.28 3.07 23.20
N SER A 126 14.60 2.24 22.21
CA SER A 126 13.65 1.34 21.55
C SER A 126 12.87 0.49 22.55
N ARG A 127 13.54 -0.04 23.58
CA ARG A 127 12.90 -0.77 24.67
C ARG A 127 11.78 0.02 25.36
N ASP A 128 12.07 1.22 25.88
CA ASP A 128 11.08 2.08 26.54
C ASP A 128 9.89 2.40 25.61
N ILE A 129 10.19 2.66 24.34
CA ILE A 129 9.18 2.98 23.32
C ILE A 129 8.24 1.79 23.11
N TYR A 130 8.78 0.58 22.96
CA TYR A 130 7.97 -0.63 22.80
C TYR A 130 7.19 -0.99 24.07
N GLU A 131 7.77 -0.85 25.26
CA GLU A 131 7.05 -1.03 26.53
C GLU A 131 5.86 -0.07 26.64
N LEU A 132 6.04 1.21 26.28
CA LEU A 132 4.94 2.19 26.28
C LEU A 132 3.88 1.86 25.22
N LEU A 133 4.28 1.44 24.01
CA LEU A 133 3.35 1.02 22.96
C LEU A 133 2.50 -0.16 23.41
N ASP A 134 3.08 -1.15 24.10
CA ASP A 134 2.34 -2.28 24.66
C ASP A 134 1.35 -1.86 25.74
N ILE A 135 1.74 -0.94 26.63
CA ILE A 135 0.83 -0.36 27.64
C ILE A 135 -0.34 0.34 26.95
N MET A 136 -0.08 1.17 25.95
CA MET A 136 -1.11 1.90 25.21
C MET A 136 -2.04 0.96 24.44
N ALA A 137 -1.49 -0.07 23.77
CA ALA A 137 -2.28 -1.07 23.06
C ALA A 137 -3.23 -1.82 23.99
N ASN A 138 -2.76 -2.17 25.20
CA ASN A 138 -3.58 -2.81 26.23
C ASN A 138 -4.70 -1.89 26.74
N HIS A 139 -4.46 -0.58 26.90
CA HIS A 139 -5.51 0.37 27.30
C HIS A 139 -6.59 0.52 26.21
N VAL A 140 -6.18 0.67 24.95
CA VAL A 140 -7.12 0.78 23.82
C VAL A 140 -7.98 -0.48 23.68
N ALA A 141 -7.41 -1.67 23.95
CA ALA A 141 -8.17 -2.92 23.93
C ALA A 141 -9.21 -3.01 25.06
N GLN A 142 -8.96 -2.42 26.23
CA GLN A 142 -9.90 -2.39 27.35
C GLN A 142 -11.09 -1.45 27.11
N ASP A 143 -10.86 -0.31 26.45
CA ASP A 143 -11.93 0.64 26.12
C ASP A 143 -12.92 0.10 25.06
N VAL A 144 -12.44 -0.74 24.13
CA VAL A 144 -13.29 -1.37 23.11
C VAL A 144 -14.19 -2.47 23.70
N HIS A 145 -13.77 -3.13 24.78
CA HIS A 145 -14.56 -4.15 25.47
C HIS A 145 -15.53 -3.60 26.54
N GLY A 146 -15.48 -2.29 26.83
CA GLY A 146 -16.41 -1.61 27.75
C GLY A 146 -17.70 -1.08 27.11
N LEU A 147 -17.90 -1.26 25.81
CA LEU A 147 -19.05 -0.75 25.04
C LEU A 147 -19.97 -1.86 24.47
N SER A 148 -19.96 -3.06 25.04
CA SER A 148 -20.89 -4.15 24.72
C SER A 148 -21.92 -4.37 25.81
#